data_AF-A0A969HRY4-F1
#
_entry.id   AF-A0A969HRY4-F1
#
_cell.length_a   1.000
_cell.length_b   1.000
_cell.length_c   1.000
_cell.angle_alpha   90.00
_cell.angle_beta   90.00
_cell.angle_gamma   90.00
#
_symmetry.space_group_name_H-M   'P 1'
#
loop_
_entity.id
_entity.type
_entity.pdbx_description
1 polymer ?
#
loop_
_entity_poly.entity_id
_entity_poly.type
_entity_poly.pdbx_seq_one_letter_code
_entity_poly.pdbx_strand_id
1 'polypeptide(L)'
;MEIAKPVFSSYNSLVDLVAPGENLVYAPGLSNSGTSFASPLVAGAAALLRVEHPHWTAPQVMARLKTTADYVDDFIENQFYRGKLGAGRLNMYRALSDPLKALSIGAYAFDQGVRGGYLYAGQTSQMICYLDNYLEPLNTLHVTLRAYSPYVQLLDSMASYGAVSSEVRVNNFNDPFRIAWRPKRPPIPLPVLS
;
A
#
# COMPACT_ATOMS: atom_id res chain seq x y z
N MET A 1 17.93 -10.64 11.34
CA MET A 1 16.56 -10.20 11.01
C MET A 1 16.40 -10.39 9.51
N GLU A 2 15.37 -11.10 9.07
CA GLU A 2 15.10 -11.41 7.64
C GLU A 2 14.61 -10.13 6.94
N ILE A 3 15.32 -9.73 5.88
CA ILE A 3 15.08 -8.50 5.12
C ILE A 3 14.81 -8.82 3.65
N ALA A 4 15.46 -9.84 3.11
CA ALA A 4 15.27 -10.30 1.74
C ALA A 4 14.06 -11.23 1.63
N LYS A 5 13.31 -11.11 0.53
CA LYS A 5 12.28 -12.08 0.16
C LYS A 5 12.95 -13.44 -0.17
N PRO A 6 12.52 -14.56 0.44
CA PRO A 6 13.09 -15.88 0.15
C PRO A 6 12.67 -16.40 -1.23
N VAL A 7 13.52 -17.22 -1.86
CA VAL A 7 13.34 -17.70 -3.25
C VAL A 7 12.01 -18.43 -3.46
N PHE A 8 11.56 -19.21 -2.47
CA PHE A 8 10.33 -20.00 -2.54
C PHE A 8 9.02 -19.18 -2.47
N SER A 9 9.07 -17.93 -1.96
CA SER A 9 7.85 -17.13 -1.79
C SER A 9 7.36 -16.57 -3.13
N SER A 10 6.04 -16.57 -3.36
CA SER A 10 5.46 -15.81 -4.47
C SER A 10 5.50 -14.30 -4.18
N TYR A 11 5.36 -13.49 -5.22
CA TYR A 11 5.32 -12.02 -5.15
C TYR A 11 4.43 -11.47 -6.26
N ASN A 12 3.52 -10.57 -5.91
CA ASN A 12 2.63 -9.88 -6.85
C ASN A 12 1.94 -8.71 -6.13
N SER A 13 1.13 -7.95 -6.87
CA SER A 13 0.36 -6.82 -6.32
C SER A 13 -0.81 -7.23 -5.43
N LEU A 14 -1.08 -8.52 -5.25
CA LEU A 14 -2.13 -9.05 -4.37
C LEU A 14 -1.58 -9.45 -2.99
N VAL A 15 -0.26 -9.39 -2.78
CA VAL A 15 0.33 -9.59 -1.45
C VAL A 15 -0.05 -8.42 -0.56
N ASP A 16 -0.62 -8.70 0.61
CA ASP A 16 -1.01 -7.66 1.57
C ASP A 16 0.11 -7.26 2.53
N LEU A 17 0.86 -8.24 3.02
CA LEU A 17 1.86 -8.12 4.07
C LEU A 17 2.83 -9.31 3.98
N VAL A 18 4.08 -9.13 4.39
CA VAL A 18 5.05 -10.23 4.53
C VAL A 18 5.42 -10.44 6.00
N ALA A 19 5.84 -11.65 6.36
CA ALA A 19 6.34 -11.97 7.71
C ALA A 19 7.49 -12.98 7.57
N PRO A 20 8.36 -13.11 8.59
CA PRO A 20 9.45 -14.07 8.57
C PRO A 20 8.95 -15.48 8.27
N GLY A 21 9.68 -16.19 7.42
CA GLY A 21 9.27 -17.51 6.95
C GLY A 21 10.45 -18.43 6.66
N GLU A 22 11.68 -17.93 6.75
CA GLU A 22 12.88 -18.70 6.47
C GLU A 22 13.59 -19.13 7.77
N ASN A 23 14.01 -20.38 7.84
CA ASN A 23 14.74 -20.97 8.96
C ASN A 23 14.06 -20.76 10.33
N LEU A 24 12.72 -20.83 10.35
CA LEU A 24 11.96 -20.70 11.58
C LEU A 24 12.11 -21.95 12.44
N VAL A 25 12.64 -21.77 13.65
CA VAL A 25 12.75 -22.82 14.66
C VAL A 25 11.39 -22.98 15.33
N TYR A 26 10.76 -24.14 15.15
CA TYR A 26 9.45 -24.45 15.74
C TYR A 26 9.52 -25.47 16.88
N ALA A 27 10.65 -26.16 17.03
CA ALA A 27 10.96 -27.04 18.15
C ALA A 27 12.49 -27.14 18.35
N PRO A 28 12.98 -27.60 19.51
CA PRO A 28 14.43 -27.73 19.76
C PRO A 28 15.11 -28.58 18.68
N GLY A 29 16.06 -27.98 17.96
CA GLY A 29 16.79 -28.63 16.87
C GLY A 29 16.00 -28.79 15.56
N LEU A 30 14.76 -28.29 15.48
CA LEU A 30 13.92 -28.37 14.29
C LEU A 30 13.61 -26.98 13.75
N SER A 31 14.10 -26.70 12.54
CA SER A 31 13.78 -25.51 11.76
C SER A 31 13.25 -25.88 10.38
N ASN A 32 12.45 -25.00 9.80
CA ASN A 32 11.99 -25.16 8.43
C ASN A 32 11.69 -23.79 7.80
N SER A 33 11.49 -23.78 6.48
CA SER A 33 11.22 -22.58 5.70
C SER A 33 9.95 -22.75 4.89
N GLY A 34 9.13 -21.70 4.81
CA GLY A 34 7.93 -21.68 4.00
C GLY A 34 6.97 -20.55 4.36
N THR A 35 6.14 -20.14 3.40
CA THR A 35 5.06 -19.19 3.64
C THR A 35 4.02 -19.75 4.62
N SER A 36 3.92 -21.07 4.74
CA SER A 36 3.15 -21.77 5.78
C SER A 36 3.61 -21.44 7.21
N PHE A 37 4.84 -20.96 7.41
CA PHE A 37 5.32 -20.49 8.72
C PHE A 37 5.17 -18.98 8.91
N ALA A 38 5.17 -18.20 7.82
CA ALA A 38 4.83 -16.78 7.88
C ALA A 38 3.35 -16.55 8.20
N SER A 39 2.45 -17.35 7.64
CA SER A 39 1.00 -17.26 7.85
C SER A 39 0.57 -17.33 9.33
N PRO A 40 1.01 -18.31 10.15
CA PRO A 40 0.63 -18.38 11.56
C PRO A 40 1.21 -17.23 12.40
N LEU A 41 2.34 -16.62 12.01
CA LEU A 41 2.84 -15.40 12.67
C LEU A 41 1.88 -14.22 12.46
N VAL A 42 1.38 -14.04 11.23
CA VAL A 42 0.38 -13.00 10.93
C VAL A 42 -0.95 -13.32 11.61
N ALA A 43 -1.36 -14.59 11.69
CA ALA A 43 -2.56 -15.00 12.41
C ALA A 43 -2.46 -14.73 13.91
N GLY A 44 -1.32 -15.04 14.53
CA GLY A 44 -1.05 -14.72 15.93
C GLY A 44 -1.03 -13.22 16.20
N ALA A 45 -0.45 -12.43 15.31
CA ALA A 45 -0.48 -10.98 15.34
C ALA A 45 -1.92 -10.43 15.29
N ALA A 46 -2.74 -10.93 14.36
CA ALA A 46 -4.15 -10.56 14.27
C ALA A 46 -4.94 -10.95 15.53
N ALA A 47 -4.66 -12.11 16.11
CA ALA A 47 -5.28 -12.55 17.36
C ALA A 47 -4.90 -11.63 18.53
N LEU A 48 -3.63 -11.23 18.66
CA LEU A 48 -3.19 -10.28 19.68
C LEU A 48 -3.89 -8.94 19.56
N LEU A 49 -4.01 -8.40 18.33
CA LEU A 49 -4.75 -7.16 18.11
C LEU A 49 -6.24 -7.30 18.44
N ARG A 50 -6.85 -8.46 18.20
CA ARG A 50 -8.24 -8.73 18.60
C ARG A 50 -8.41 -8.86 20.11
N VAL A 51 -7.40 -9.30 20.85
CA VAL A 51 -7.43 -9.31 22.32
C VAL A 51 -7.34 -7.90 22.87
N GLU A 52 -6.40 -7.09 22.33
CA GLU A 52 -6.21 -5.69 22.75
C GLU A 52 -7.39 -4.78 22.33
N HIS A 53 -7.97 -5.05 21.15
CA HIS A 53 -9.09 -4.31 20.60
C HIS A 53 -10.26 -5.24 20.23
N PRO A 54 -11.05 -5.72 21.21
CA PRO A 54 -12.09 -6.72 21.00
C PRO A 54 -13.20 -6.31 20.04
N HIS A 55 -13.43 -5.01 19.88
CA HIS A 55 -14.47 -4.44 19.03
C HIS A 55 -14.02 -4.22 17.58
N TRP A 56 -12.73 -4.32 17.28
CA TRP A 56 -12.26 -4.10 15.91
C TRP A 56 -12.85 -5.14 14.95
N THR A 57 -13.11 -4.73 13.73
CA THR A 57 -13.50 -5.60 12.62
C THR A 57 -12.26 -6.20 11.96
N ALA A 58 -12.44 -7.25 11.14
CA ALA A 58 -11.32 -7.83 10.40
C ALA A 58 -10.61 -6.81 9.47
N PRO A 59 -11.33 -5.92 8.74
CA PRO A 59 -10.70 -4.84 7.99
C PRO A 59 -9.87 -3.89 8.86
N GLN A 60 -10.32 -3.55 10.07
CA GLN A 60 -9.56 -2.70 10.99
C GLN A 60 -8.25 -3.36 11.44
N VAL A 61 -8.31 -4.65 11.81
CA VAL A 61 -7.11 -5.42 12.16
C VAL A 61 -6.13 -5.49 10.98
N MET A 62 -6.62 -5.79 9.78
CA MET A 62 -5.81 -5.84 8.57
C MET A 62 -5.18 -4.48 8.26
N ALA A 63 -5.97 -3.40 8.34
CA ALA A 63 -5.50 -2.04 8.10
C ALA A 63 -4.42 -1.65 9.12
N ARG A 64 -4.57 -2.03 10.39
CA ARG A 64 -3.55 -1.83 11.41
C ARG A 64 -2.26 -2.55 11.06
N LEU A 65 -2.32 -3.86 10.78
CA LEU A 65 -1.14 -4.66 10.45
C LEU A 65 -0.39 -4.13 9.22
N LYS A 66 -1.12 -3.67 8.19
CA LYS A 66 -0.54 -3.10 6.97
C LYS A 66 0.11 -1.74 7.24
N THR A 67 -0.58 -0.84 7.96
CA THR A 67 -0.07 0.53 8.19
C THR A 67 1.13 0.59 9.13
N THR A 68 1.29 -0.40 10.01
CA THR A 68 2.42 -0.49 10.94
C THR A 68 3.54 -1.41 10.46
N ALA A 69 3.43 -1.96 9.25
CA ALA A 69 4.48 -2.79 8.66
C ALA A 69 5.77 -1.99 8.43
N ASP A 70 6.91 -2.67 8.51
CA ASP A 70 8.18 -2.11 8.08
C ASP A 70 8.27 -2.21 6.55
N TYR A 71 8.40 -1.08 5.88
CA TYR A 71 8.59 -1.05 4.43
C TYR A 71 9.95 -1.67 4.07
N VAL A 72 9.94 -2.69 3.20
CA VAL A 72 11.14 -3.48 2.86
C VAL A 72 11.55 -3.41 1.39
N ASP A 73 10.81 -2.69 0.56
CA ASP A 73 11.09 -2.63 -0.88
C ASP A 73 12.32 -1.78 -1.24
N ASP A 74 12.76 -0.90 -0.34
CA ASP A 74 13.95 -0.05 -0.56
C ASP A 74 15.28 -0.78 -0.30
N PHE A 75 15.24 -2.00 0.24
CA PHE A 75 16.43 -2.83 0.40
C PHE A 75 16.91 -3.35 -0.96
N ILE A 76 18.24 -3.38 -1.16
CA ILE A 76 18.86 -3.78 -2.44
C ILE A 76 18.48 -5.20 -2.84
N GLU A 77 18.30 -6.08 -1.86
CA GLU A 77 17.87 -7.47 -2.01
C GLU A 77 16.45 -7.59 -2.58
N ASN A 78 15.62 -6.57 -2.39
CA ASN A 78 14.21 -6.55 -2.81
C ASN A 78 13.95 -5.67 -4.05
N GLN A 79 14.98 -5.08 -4.67
CA GLN A 79 14.84 -4.14 -5.78
C GLN A 79 13.98 -4.67 -6.94
N PHE A 80 14.07 -5.98 -7.24
CA PHE A 80 13.31 -6.63 -8.32
C PHE A 80 11.84 -6.91 -7.96
N TYR A 81 11.50 -6.80 -6.67
CA TYR A 81 10.17 -7.09 -6.13
C TYR A 81 9.45 -5.82 -5.66
N ARG A 82 9.99 -4.64 -5.94
CA ARG A 82 9.39 -3.35 -5.58
C ARG A 82 7.94 -3.27 -6.05
N GLY A 83 7.05 -2.91 -5.13
CA GLY A 83 5.60 -2.87 -5.28
C GLY A 83 4.90 -4.24 -5.24
N LYS A 84 5.60 -5.32 -4.89
CA LYS A 84 5.08 -6.71 -4.92
C LYS A 84 5.23 -7.47 -3.59
N LEU A 85 5.63 -6.79 -2.52
CA LEU A 85 5.76 -7.34 -1.15
C LEU A 85 4.69 -6.77 -0.19
N GLY A 86 3.59 -6.27 -0.74
CA GLY A 86 2.50 -5.67 0.03
C GLY A 86 2.92 -4.43 0.80
N ALA A 87 2.36 -4.27 2.00
CA ALA A 87 2.70 -3.13 2.87
C ALA A 87 4.09 -3.23 3.50
N GLY A 88 4.73 -4.41 3.42
CA GLY A 88 6.03 -4.69 4.00
C GLY A 88 5.97 -5.75 5.10
N ARG A 89 7.02 -5.80 5.93
CA ARG A 89 7.20 -6.82 6.96
C ARG A 89 6.39 -6.52 8.21
N LEU A 90 5.68 -7.52 8.72
CA LEU A 90 4.98 -7.49 9.99
C LEU A 90 5.87 -6.92 11.12
N ASN A 91 5.37 -5.88 11.80
CA ASN A 91 6.00 -5.29 12.97
C ASN A 91 4.96 -5.15 14.09
N MET A 92 4.98 -6.08 15.04
CA MET A 92 4.02 -6.11 16.15
C MET A 92 4.24 -5.02 17.19
N TYR A 93 5.48 -4.57 17.37
CA TYR A 93 5.75 -3.47 18.28
C TYR A 93 5.03 -2.21 17.81
N ARG A 94 5.18 -1.85 16.52
CA ARG A 94 4.47 -0.71 15.93
C ARG A 94 2.97 -0.93 15.89
N ALA A 95 2.51 -2.16 15.60
CA ALA A 95 1.10 -2.51 15.64
C ALA A 95 0.45 -2.24 17.01
N LEU A 96 1.21 -2.32 18.11
CA LEU A 96 0.70 -2.07 19.47
C LEU A 96 0.98 -0.66 19.99
N SER A 97 1.97 0.05 19.45
CA SER A 97 2.45 1.33 20.02
C SER A 97 2.25 2.56 19.14
N ASP A 98 2.15 2.42 17.82
CA ASP A 98 1.95 3.57 16.93
C ASP A 98 0.54 4.16 17.16
N PRO A 99 0.31 5.46 16.90
CA PRO A 99 -1.05 6.03 16.92
C PRO A 99 -2.01 5.22 16.05
N LEU A 100 -3.27 5.07 16.47
CA LEU A 100 -4.26 4.23 15.81
C LEU A 100 -4.82 4.90 14.55
N LYS A 101 -3.97 5.15 13.56
CA LYS A 101 -4.34 5.76 12.28
C LYS A 101 -4.19 4.73 11.19
N ALA A 102 -5.24 4.50 10.41
CA ALA A 102 -5.16 3.61 9.26
C ALA A 102 -6.02 4.14 8.10
N LEU A 103 -5.33 4.67 7.09
CA LEU A 103 -5.93 5.15 5.85
C LEU A 103 -5.63 4.16 4.73
N SER A 104 -6.62 3.91 3.88
CA SER A 104 -6.45 3.16 2.63
C SER A 104 -7.04 3.91 1.46
N ILE A 105 -6.49 3.68 0.27
CA ILE A 105 -7.07 4.18 -0.98
C ILE A 105 -8.18 3.22 -1.39
N GLY A 106 -9.43 3.69 -1.36
CA GLY A 106 -10.60 2.91 -1.73
C GLY A 106 -10.87 2.91 -3.23
N ALA A 107 -10.71 4.06 -3.87
CA ALA A 107 -10.88 4.23 -5.32
C ALA A 107 -10.20 5.52 -5.80
N TYR A 108 -9.97 5.64 -7.10
CA TYR A 108 -9.58 6.90 -7.72
C TYR A 108 -10.21 7.02 -9.11
N ALA A 109 -10.38 8.26 -9.56
CA ALA A 109 -10.94 8.60 -10.86
C ALA A 109 -10.22 9.80 -11.45
N PHE A 110 -10.21 9.90 -12.78
CA PHE A 110 -9.74 11.07 -13.50
C PHE A 110 -10.94 11.80 -14.11
N ASP A 111 -10.90 13.13 -14.16
CA ASP A 111 -11.92 13.93 -14.83
C ASP A 111 -11.86 13.77 -16.37
N GLN A 112 -12.89 14.31 -17.03
CA GLN A 112 -13.31 14.14 -18.44
C GLN A 112 -12.28 14.57 -19.52
N GLY A 113 -10.97 14.57 -19.25
CA GLY A 113 -9.91 14.59 -20.27
C GLY A 113 -9.75 13.24 -21.00
N VAL A 114 -10.47 12.21 -20.56
CA VAL A 114 -10.37 10.84 -21.07
C VAL A 114 -11.31 10.60 -22.26
N ARG A 115 -10.83 10.85 -23.48
CA ARG A 115 -11.46 10.28 -24.67
C ARG A 115 -11.09 8.80 -24.75
N GLY A 116 -12.02 7.92 -24.37
CA GLY A 116 -11.81 6.46 -24.45
C GLY A 116 -10.82 5.89 -23.43
N GLY A 117 -10.65 6.52 -22.26
CA GLY A 117 -9.83 5.97 -21.17
C GLY A 117 -8.32 6.26 -21.24
N TYR A 118 -7.87 7.06 -22.21
CA TYR A 118 -6.49 7.53 -22.31
C TYR A 118 -6.34 9.04 -22.06
N LEU A 119 -5.29 9.42 -21.32
CA LEU A 119 -4.81 10.81 -21.24
C LEU A 119 -3.85 11.07 -22.41
N TYR A 120 -4.09 12.12 -23.18
CA TYR A 120 -3.22 12.46 -24.31
C TYR A 120 -2.08 13.39 -23.88
N ALA A 121 -0.97 13.31 -24.60
CA ALA A 121 0.17 14.21 -24.46
C ALA A 121 -0.26 15.69 -24.44
N GLY A 122 0.18 16.44 -23.43
CA GLY A 122 -0.13 17.87 -23.30
C GLY A 122 -1.50 18.17 -22.70
N GLN A 123 -2.34 17.16 -22.42
CA GLN A 123 -3.58 17.37 -21.66
C GLN A 123 -3.32 17.36 -20.16
N THR A 124 -4.10 18.17 -19.45
CA THR A 124 -4.19 18.19 -17.99
C THR A 124 -5.45 17.46 -17.57
N SER A 125 -5.37 16.69 -16.48
CA SER A 125 -6.52 16.04 -15.85
C SER A 125 -6.46 16.19 -14.34
N GLN A 126 -7.65 16.28 -13.75
CA GLN A 126 -7.86 16.24 -12.31
C GLN A 126 -8.01 14.78 -11.86
N MET A 127 -7.38 14.43 -10.74
CA MET A 127 -7.51 13.13 -10.11
C MET A 127 -8.24 13.26 -8.77
N ILE A 128 -9.37 12.56 -8.68
CA ILE A 128 -10.14 12.37 -7.45
C ILE A 128 -9.73 11.06 -6.82
N CYS A 129 -9.46 11.08 -5.52
CA CYS A 129 -9.11 9.91 -4.74
C CYS A 129 -10.09 9.78 -3.57
N TYR A 130 -10.51 8.55 -3.31
CA TYR A 130 -11.35 8.18 -2.18
C TYR A 130 -10.50 7.47 -1.15
N LEU A 131 -10.57 7.93 0.10
CA LEU A 131 -9.81 7.39 1.21
C LEU A 131 -10.75 6.85 2.27
N ASP A 132 -10.46 5.66 2.76
CA ASP A 132 -11.16 5.04 3.88
C ASP A 132 -10.32 5.19 5.14
N ASN A 133 -10.89 5.79 6.19
CA ASN A 133 -10.29 5.78 7.52
C ASN A 133 -10.87 4.62 8.33
N TYR A 134 -10.04 3.69 8.79
CA TYR A 134 -10.51 2.51 9.52
C TYR A 134 -10.46 2.67 11.04
N LEU A 135 -9.57 3.51 11.56
CA LEU A 135 -9.27 3.60 12.99
C LEU A 135 -9.63 4.99 13.53
N GLU A 136 -8.78 5.65 14.31
CA GLU A 136 -9.12 6.91 14.98
C GLU A 136 -9.49 8.05 14.03
N PRO A 137 -10.39 8.96 14.45
CA PRO A 137 -10.69 10.17 13.69
C PRO A 137 -9.44 11.06 13.54
N LEU A 138 -9.36 11.74 12.41
CA LEU A 138 -8.30 12.69 12.06
C LEU A 138 -8.89 14.11 12.08
N ASN A 139 -8.24 15.04 12.79
CA ASN A 139 -8.67 16.43 12.81
C ASN A 139 -8.40 17.15 11.48
N THR A 140 -7.29 16.79 10.84
CA THR A 140 -6.87 17.32 9.54
C THR A 140 -6.10 16.25 8.78
N LEU A 141 -6.43 16.10 7.50
CA LEU A 141 -5.74 15.19 6.58
C LEU A 141 -5.27 15.97 5.35
N HIS A 142 -3.95 15.93 5.12
CA HIS A 142 -3.30 16.40 3.89
C HIS A 142 -2.62 15.21 3.22
N VAL A 143 -2.79 15.09 1.91
CA VAL A 143 -2.26 13.98 1.13
C VAL A 143 -1.40 14.52 0.01
N THR A 144 -0.24 13.90 -0.20
CA THR A 144 0.65 14.22 -1.31
C THR A 144 0.69 13.08 -2.31
N LEU A 145 0.36 13.37 -3.57
CA LEU A 145 0.51 12.46 -4.69
C LEU A 145 1.97 12.39 -5.12
N ARG A 146 2.48 11.19 -5.37
CA ARG A 146 3.81 10.95 -5.95
C ARG A 146 3.68 10.17 -7.25
N ALA A 147 4.42 10.59 -8.26
CA ALA A 147 4.52 9.90 -9.54
C ALA A 147 5.91 9.31 -9.71
N TYR A 148 5.97 8.01 -10.05
CA TYR A 148 7.22 7.31 -10.32
C TYR A 148 7.54 7.21 -11.82
N SER A 149 6.57 7.55 -12.68
CA SER A 149 6.74 7.55 -14.13
C SER A 149 7.29 8.90 -14.60
N PRO A 150 8.35 8.93 -15.43
CA PRO A 150 8.88 10.17 -16.00
C PRO A 150 7.91 10.85 -16.98
N TYR A 151 6.83 10.15 -17.34
CA TYR A 151 5.81 10.64 -18.27
C TYR A 151 4.66 11.37 -17.58
N VAL A 152 4.55 11.28 -16.25
CA VAL A 152 3.55 11.99 -15.46
C VAL A 152 4.19 13.25 -14.88
N GLN A 153 3.63 14.41 -15.21
CA GLN A 153 3.94 15.66 -14.55
C GLN A 153 2.86 15.95 -13.51
N LEU A 154 3.27 16.14 -12.25
CA LEU A 154 2.39 16.64 -11.20
C LEU A 154 2.34 18.17 -11.30
N LEU A 155 1.16 18.72 -11.58
CA LEU A 155 0.91 20.16 -11.60
C LEU A 155 0.43 20.64 -10.23
N ASP A 156 -0.40 19.82 -9.58
CA ASP A 156 -0.78 19.95 -8.18
C ASP A 156 -0.76 18.57 -7.53
N SER A 157 0.13 18.41 -6.56
CA SER A 157 0.35 17.14 -5.87
C SER A 157 -0.21 17.12 -4.46
N MET A 158 -0.81 18.20 -3.97
CA MET A 158 -1.31 18.27 -2.61
C MET A 158 -2.84 18.36 -2.61
N ALA A 159 -3.48 17.67 -1.66
CA ALA A 159 -4.92 17.74 -1.46
C ALA A 159 -5.24 17.74 0.03
N SER A 160 -6.17 18.60 0.45
CA SER A 160 -6.74 18.62 1.78
C SER A 160 -8.09 17.91 1.82
N TYR A 161 -8.25 17.02 2.80
CA TYR A 161 -9.48 16.27 3.07
C TYR A 161 -10.21 16.78 4.32
N GLY A 162 -9.64 17.76 5.03
CA GLY A 162 -10.18 18.26 6.28
C GLY A 162 -10.20 17.20 7.40
N ALA A 163 -11.20 17.29 8.28
CA ALA A 163 -11.42 16.32 9.34
C ALA A 163 -12.08 15.04 8.78
N VAL A 164 -11.61 13.89 9.22
CA VAL A 164 -12.07 12.57 8.75
C VAL A 164 -12.46 11.73 9.95
N SER A 165 -13.73 11.36 10.05
CA SER A 165 -14.20 10.49 11.13
C SER A 165 -13.70 9.06 10.98
N SER A 166 -13.80 8.27 12.06
CA SER A 166 -13.54 6.83 12.02
C SER A 166 -14.55 6.12 11.13
N GLU A 167 -14.11 5.11 10.38
CA GLU A 167 -14.94 4.25 9.52
C GLU A 167 -15.69 4.99 8.41
N VAL A 168 -15.17 6.16 8.01
CA VAL A 168 -15.76 6.99 6.94
C VAL A 168 -14.86 7.03 5.71
N ARG A 169 -15.51 6.98 4.55
CA ARG A 169 -14.91 7.29 3.26
C ARG A 169 -15.02 8.78 2.95
N VAL A 170 -13.89 9.40 2.61
CA VAL A 170 -13.79 10.81 2.17
C VAL A 170 -13.17 10.90 0.79
N ASN A 171 -13.28 12.08 0.16
CA ASN A 171 -12.71 12.36 -1.15
C ASN A 171 -12.17 13.79 -1.20
N ASN A 172 -11.42 14.10 -2.25
CA ASN A 172 -10.88 15.44 -2.51
C ASN A 172 -11.59 16.18 -3.65
N PHE A 173 -12.91 16.05 -3.83
CA PHE A 173 -13.64 16.81 -4.88
C PHE A 173 -13.46 18.32 -4.78
N ASN A 174 -13.30 18.85 -3.56
CA ASN A 174 -13.08 20.28 -3.32
C ASN A 174 -11.62 20.71 -3.51
N ASP A 175 -10.68 19.77 -3.62
CA ASP A 175 -9.24 20.02 -3.77
C ASP A 175 -8.56 18.89 -4.58
N PRO A 176 -8.88 18.75 -5.87
CA PRO A 176 -8.42 17.65 -6.71
C PRO A 176 -6.93 17.75 -7.05
N PHE A 177 -6.24 16.61 -7.09
CA PHE A 177 -4.87 16.59 -7.64
C PHE A 177 -4.89 16.95 -9.12
N ARG A 178 -3.84 17.59 -9.63
CA ARG A 178 -3.73 17.96 -11.05
C ARG A 178 -2.50 17.34 -11.66
N ILE A 179 -2.69 16.61 -12.76
CA ILE A 179 -1.60 15.95 -13.49
C ILE A 179 -1.64 16.32 -14.97
N ALA A 180 -0.48 16.25 -15.62
CA ALA A 180 -0.36 16.37 -17.06
C ALA A 180 0.53 15.26 -17.62
N TRP A 181 0.25 14.80 -18.83
CA TRP A 181 1.07 13.79 -19.50
C TRP A 181 2.12 14.44 -20.40
N ARG A 182 3.40 14.06 -20.24
CA ARG A 182 4.49 14.62 -21.04
C ARG A 182 4.44 14.11 -22.50
N PRO A 183 4.78 14.95 -23.50
CA PRO A 183 4.60 14.59 -24.91
C PRO A 183 5.52 13.50 -25.50
N LYS A 184 6.61 13.13 -24.82
CA LYS A 184 7.64 12.27 -25.41
C LYS A 184 7.39 10.78 -25.17
N ARG A 185 6.64 10.16 -26.07
CA ARG A 185 6.65 8.72 -26.32
C ARG A 185 7.66 8.43 -27.44
N PRO A 186 8.74 7.66 -27.25
CA PRO A 186 9.40 7.00 -28.39
C PRO A 186 8.42 5.95 -28.94
N PRO A 187 8.20 5.84 -30.27
CA PRO A 187 7.38 4.78 -30.84
C PRO A 187 7.95 3.42 -30.42
N ILE A 188 7.15 2.61 -29.72
CA ILE A 188 7.51 1.24 -29.37
C ILE A 188 7.08 0.36 -30.55
N PRO A 189 7.98 -0.43 -31.17
CA PRO A 189 7.60 -1.43 -32.17
C PRO A 189 6.66 -2.47 -31.56
N LEU A 190 5.73 -2.99 -32.36
CA LEU A 190 4.87 -4.12 -31.96
C LEU A 190 5.74 -5.25 -31.36
N PRO A 191 5.38 -5.83 -30.19
CA PRO A 191 6.12 -6.95 -29.65
C PRO A 191 6.01 -8.14 -30.62
N VAL A 192 7.16 -8.65 -31.06
CA VAL A 192 7.24 -9.96 -31.71
C VAL A 192 7.14 -11.00 -30.58
N LEU A 193 6.23 -11.95 -30.72
CA LEU A 193 6.12 -13.08 -29.80
C LEU A 193 7.43 -13.89 -29.84
N SER A 194 8.02 -14.11 -28.68
CA SER A 194 8.93 -15.24 -28.41
C SER A 194 8.70 -15.70 -26.98
#